data_AF-A0A8H4EPA9-F1
#
_entry.id   AF-A0A8H4EPA9-F1
#
_cell.length_a   1.000
_cell.length_b   1.000
_cell.length_c   1.000
_cell.angle_alpha   90.00
_cell.angle_beta   90.00
_cell.angle_gamma   90.00
#
_symmetry.space_group_name_H-M   'P 1'
#
loop_
_entity.id
_entity.type
_entity.pdbx_description
1 polymer ?
#
loop_
_entity_poly.entity_id
_entity_poly.type
_entity_poly.pdbx_seq_one_letter_code
_entity_poly.pdbx_strand_id
1 'polypeptide(L)'
;MYSKDFLCMFYVKSFTSFVICQFTSLSRYYQTIVLDGSKFYVLGGIYGTNFAYANEVIYIDLSKKFEISAPPWNVAVATPDKEFLATSCLNSVNGSTIFLIGGLASVLQD
;
A
#
# COMPACT_ATOMS: atom_id res chain seq x y z
N MET A 1 -31.01 31.84 23.93
CA MET A 1 -31.12 30.52 24.58
C MET A 1 -31.28 29.50 23.46
N TYR A 2 -30.19 28.82 23.04
CA TYR A 2 -30.25 27.90 21.91
C TYR A 2 -30.99 26.61 22.32
N SER A 3 -31.87 26.11 21.45
CA SER A 3 -32.59 24.86 21.70
C SER A 3 -31.60 23.69 21.83
N LYS A 4 -31.89 22.75 22.73
CA LYS A 4 -31.13 21.50 22.90
C LYS A 4 -31.01 20.70 21.59
N ASP A 5 -31.98 20.87 20.68
CA ASP A 5 -31.98 20.24 19.35
C ASP A 5 -30.88 20.80 18.44
N PHE A 6 -30.58 22.10 18.57
CA PHE A 6 -29.54 22.76 17.78
C PHE A 6 -28.14 22.30 18.20
N LEU A 7 -27.94 22.10 19.51
CA LEU A 7 -26.71 21.51 20.06
C LEU A 7 -26.53 20.05 19.65
N CYS A 8 -27.61 19.27 19.61
CA CYS A 8 -27.60 17.86 19.21
C CYS A 8 -27.21 17.70 17.72
N MET A 9 -27.77 18.53 16.83
CA MET A 9 -27.41 18.51 15.40
C MET A 9 -25.93 18.86 15.16
N PHE A 10 -25.35 19.76 15.96
CA PHE A 10 -23.92 20.09 15.88
C PHE A 10 -23.05 18.92 16.35
N TYR A 11 -23.48 18.21 17.40
CA TYR A 11 -22.79 17.04 17.94
C TYR A 11 -22.82 15.85 16.98
N VAL A 12 -23.96 15.59 16.34
CA VAL A 12 -24.11 14.51 15.34
C VAL A 12 -23.31 14.80 14.07
N LYS A 13 -23.22 16.06 13.63
CA LYS A 13 -22.36 16.47 12.50
C LYS A 13 -20.86 16.39 12.82
N SER A 14 -20.46 16.62 14.07
CA SER A 14 -19.06 16.54 14.47
C SER A 14 -18.54 15.10 14.60
N PHE A 15 -19.43 14.12 14.75
CA PHE A 15 -19.08 12.70 14.87
C PHE A 15 -18.92 11.97 13.53
N THR A 16 -19.39 12.53 12.40
CA THR A 16 -19.35 11.85 11.10
C THR A 16 -18.09 12.13 10.27
N SER A 17 -17.18 13.00 10.72
CA SER A 17 -15.86 13.16 10.10
C SER A 17 -14.86 12.17 10.71
N PHE A 18 -15.10 10.87 10.56
CA PHE A 18 -14.01 9.91 10.59
C PHE A 18 -13.19 10.10 9.32
N VAL A 19 -12.10 10.86 9.43
CA VAL A 19 -11.05 10.84 8.41
C VAL A 19 -10.48 9.43 8.42
N ILE A 20 -10.94 8.57 7.51
CA ILE A 20 -10.29 7.28 7.29
C ILE A 20 -8.92 7.61 6.73
N CYS A 21 -7.89 7.56 7.58
CA CYS A 21 -6.50 7.64 7.15
C CYS A 21 -6.17 6.32 6.45
N GLN A 22 -6.64 6.16 5.21
CA GLN A 22 -6.36 5.00 4.38
C GLN A 22 -5.11 5.31 3.56
N PHE A 23 -4.09 4.46 3.69
CA PHE A 23 -2.92 4.53 2.82
C PHE A 23 -3.37 4.41 1.36
N THR A 24 -2.90 5.33 0.53
CA THR A 24 -3.14 5.31 -0.91
C THR A 24 -1.78 5.21 -1.59
N SER A 25 -1.57 4.15 -2.37
CA SER A 25 -0.33 4.06 -3.16
C SER A 25 -0.29 5.21 -4.16
N LEU A 26 0.85 5.87 -4.23
CA LEU A 26 1.16 6.78 -5.32
C LEU A 26 1.32 5.98 -6.63
N SER A 27 1.16 6.68 -7.76
CA SER A 27 1.49 6.14 -9.08
C SER A 27 2.96 5.69 -9.08
N ARG A 28 3.21 4.48 -9.59
CA ARG A 28 4.53 3.85 -9.59
C ARG A 28 4.78 3.06 -10.87
N TYR A 29 6.06 2.91 -11.23
CA TYR A 29 6.53 2.13 -12.37
C TYR A 29 7.81 1.36 -12.01
N TYR A 30 8.16 0.34 -12.80
CA TYR A 30 9.27 -0.60 -12.54
C TYR A 30 9.17 -1.41 -11.24
N GLN A 31 7.96 -1.50 -10.67
CA GLN A 31 7.63 -2.44 -9.60
C GLN A 31 7.55 -3.87 -10.13
N THR A 32 7.68 -4.83 -9.22
CA THR A 32 7.27 -6.21 -9.47
C THR A 32 6.04 -6.55 -8.64
N ILE A 33 5.33 -7.58 -9.09
CA ILE A 33 4.04 -7.98 -8.56
C ILE A 33 4.04 -9.50 -8.40
N VAL A 34 3.50 -9.96 -7.28
CA VAL A 34 3.30 -11.39 -7.02
C VAL A 34 1.97 -11.61 -6.30
N LEU A 35 1.28 -12.67 -6.70
CA LEU A 35 0.05 -13.12 -6.04
C LEU A 35 0.41 -14.28 -5.10
N ASP A 36 0.13 -14.11 -3.80
CA ASP A 36 0.29 -15.15 -2.78
C ASP A 36 -1.05 -15.38 -2.06
N GLY A 37 -1.69 -16.50 -2.37
CA GLY A 37 -3.06 -16.78 -1.95
C GLY A 37 -4.03 -15.69 -2.44
N SER A 38 -4.66 -14.97 -1.50
CA SER A 38 -5.53 -13.82 -1.79
C SER A 38 -4.80 -12.48 -1.79
N LYS A 39 -3.51 -12.43 -1.46
CA LYS A 39 -2.77 -11.17 -1.32
C LYS A 39 -1.99 -10.86 -2.59
N PHE A 40 -2.34 -9.74 -3.20
CA PHE A 40 -1.68 -9.20 -4.38
C PHE A 40 -0.60 -8.20 -3.94
N TYR A 41 0.64 -8.65 -3.88
CA TYR A 41 1.78 -7.88 -3.42
C TYR A 41 2.40 -7.06 -4.54
N VAL A 42 2.85 -5.86 -4.20
CA VAL A 42 3.58 -4.93 -5.05
C VAL A 42 4.86 -4.56 -4.32
N LEU A 43 6.00 -4.79 -4.97
CA LEU A 43 7.31 -4.59 -4.39
C LEU A 43 8.15 -3.64 -5.25
N GLY A 44 8.84 -2.72 -4.59
CA GLY A 44 9.78 -1.81 -5.22
C GLY A 44 9.15 -0.86 -6.24
N GLY A 45 10.00 -0.41 -7.16
CA GLY A 45 9.67 0.55 -8.19
C GLY A 45 9.96 1.99 -7.78
N ILE A 46 9.63 2.90 -8.71
CA ILE A 46 9.83 4.34 -8.57
C ILE A 46 8.44 4.98 -8.52
N TYR A 47 8.21 5.86 -7.56
CA TYR A 47 6.92 6.50 -7.32
C TYR A 47 7.00 8.02 -7.15
N GLY A 48 5.85 8.66 -7.39
CA GLY A 48 5.70 10.12 -7.28
C GLY A 48 6.46 10.90 -8.37
N THR A 49 6.43 12.22 -8.26
CA THR A 49 7.05 13.13 -9.24
C THR A 49 8.55 13.32 -9.05
N ASN A 50 9.07 12.98 -7.87
CA ASN A 50 10.46 13.18 -7.49
C ASN A 50 11.33 11.94 -7.74
N PHE A 51 10.81 10.95 -8.46
CA PHE A 51 11.54 9.70 -8.74
C PHE A 51 12.02 8.98 -7.47
N ALA A 52 11.18 8.95 -6.44
CA ALA A 52 11.51 8.28 -5.19
C ALA A 52 11.47 6.76 -5.35
N TYR A 53 12.47 6.07 -4.82
CA TYR A 53 12.53 4.61 -4.85
C TYR A 53 11.78 4.01 -3.66
N ALA A 54 10.90 3.05 -3.94
CA ALA A 54 10.11 2.35 -2.94
C ALA A 54 10.94 1.28 -2.23
N ASN A 55 10.84 1.25 -0.91
CA ASN A 55 11.19 0.09 -0.09
C ASN A 55 9.95 -0.51 0.60
N GLU A 56 8.82 0.19 0.60
CA GLU A 56 7.61 -0.35 1.17
C GLU A 56 7.09 -1.50 0.31
N VAL A 57 6.68 -2.58 0.98
CA VAL A 57 5.89 -3.64 0.35
C VAL A 57 4.43 -3.29 0.61
N ILE A 58 3.63 -3.17 -0.45
CA ILE A 58 2.19 -2.93 -0.33
C ILE A 58 1.43 -4.11 -0.91
N TYR A 59 0.21 -4.32 -0.42
CA TYR A 59 -0.64 -5.38 -0.96
C TYR A 59 -2.13 -5.05 -0.87
N ILE A 60 -2.89 -5.67 -1.78
CA ILE A 60 -4.35 -5.73 -1.71
C ILE A 60 -4.73 -7.14 -1.28
N ASP A 61 -5.56 -7.25 -0.26
CA ASP A 61 -6.16 -8.53 0.14
C ASP A 61 -7.47 -8.75 -0.63
N LEU A 62 -7.41 -9.59 -1.66
CA LEU A 62 -8.50 -9.91 -2.57
C LEU A 62 -9.57 -10.82 -1.92
N SER A 63 -9.36 -11.34 -0.70
CA SER A 63 -10.44 -12.00 0.03
C SER A 63 -11.42 -11.01 0.64
N LYS A 64 -11.06 -9.72 0.69
CA LYS A 64 -11.92 -8.62 1.14
C LYS A 64 -12.59 -7.97 -0.08
N LYS A 65 -13.68 -7.25 0.17
CA LYS A 65 -14.37 -6.49 -0.87
C LYS A 65 -13.41 -5.46 -1.48
N PHE A 66 -13.31 -5.47 -2.81
CA PHE A 66 -12.51 -4.51 -3.54
C PHE A 66 -13.37 -3.28 -3.92
N GLU A 67 -12.99 -2.11 -3.41
CA GLU A 67 -13.62 -0.84 -3.73
C GLU A 67 -12.74 -0.06 -4.72
N ILE A 68 -13.21 0.15 -5.95
CA ILE A 68 -12.43 0.82 -7.00
C ILE A 68 -12.12 2.27 -6.63
N SER A 69 -13.06 2.96 -5.99
CA SER A 69 -12.90 4.36 -5.56
C SER A 69 -11.97 4.53 -4.36
N ALA A 70 -11.76 3.46 -3.58
CA ALA A 70 -10.89 3.45 -2.41
C ALA A 70 -10.22 2.08 -2.24
N PRO A 71 -9.25 1.72 -3.10
CA PRO A 71 -8.65 0.39 -3.07
C PRO A 71 -8.04 0.10 -1.69
N PRO A 72 -8.27 -1.09 -1.12
CA PRO A 72 -7.90 -1.39 0.28
C PRO A 72 -6.43 -1.75 0.39
N TRP A 73 -5.55 -0.79 0.12
CA TRP A 73 -4.10 -0.95 0.22
C TRP A 73 -3.69 -1.20 1.68
N ASN A 74 -2.78 -2.15 1.85
CA ASN A 74 -2.14 -2.45 3.12
C ASN A 74 -0.63 -2.30 2.94
N VAL A 75 0.06 -1.88 4.00
CA VAL A 75 1.53 -1.81 4.03
C VAL A 75 2.04 -3.01 4.84
N ALA A 76 3.02 -3.71 4.28
CA ALA A 76 3.75 -4.80 4.92
C ALA A 76 5.17 -4.35 5.30
N VAL A 77 5.97 -5.28 5.82
CA VAL A 77 7.38 -5.01 6.18
C VAL A 77 8.15 -4.59 4.92
N ALA A 78 8.95 -3.53 5.05
CA ALA A 78 9.75 -2.99 3.97
C ALA A 78 10.86 -3.96 3.53
N THR A 79 11.24 -3.90 2.25
CA THR A 79 12.46 -4.56 1.76
C THR A 79 13.69 -3.87 2.32
N PRO A 80 14.82 -4.59 2.49
CA PRO A 80 16.08 -4.00 2.97
C PRO A 80 16.56 -2.89 2.04
N ASP A 81 16.49 -3.14 0.73
CA ASP A 81 16.93 -2.23 -0.31
C ASP A 81 15.74 -1.63 -1.07
N LYS A 82 15.97 -0.42 -1.60
CA LYS A 82 15.06 0.28 -2.50
C LYS A 82 15.27 -0.21 -3.93
N GLU A 83 14.62 -1.32 -4.25
CA GLU A 83 14.79 -2.01 -5.54
C GLU A 83 13.79 -1.53 -6.60
N PHE A 84 14.23 -1.49 -7.85
CA PHE A 84 13.41 -1.25 -9.03
C PHE A 84 13.94 -2.08 -10.21
N LEU A 85 13.10 -2.34 -11.22
CA LEU A 85 13.43 -3.24 -12.35
C LEU A 85 13.73 -4.69 -11.93
N ALA A 86 13.44 -5.07 -10.70
CA ALA A 86 13.54 -6.44 -10.22
C ALA A 86 12.38 -7.29 -10.74
N THR A 87 12.56 -8.61 -10.73
CA THR A 87 11.47 -9.57 -10.92
C THR A 87 11.21 -10.31 -9.61
N SER A 88 10.00 -10.84 -9.45
CA SER A 88 9.65 -11.64 -8.27
C SER A 88 9.06 -13.00 -8.64
N CYS A 89 9.23 -13.97 -7.75
CA CYS A 89 8.55 -15.25 -7.84
C CYS A 89 8.14 -15.75 -6.46
N LEU A 90 7.04 -16.50 -6.42
CA LEU A 90 6.58 -17.15 -5.21
C LEU A 90 7.23 -18.52 -5.07
N ASN A 91 7.70 -18.85 -3.87
CA ASN A 91 8.13 -20.20 -3.53
C ASN A 91 6.92 -21.15 -3.55
N SER A 92 6.81 -21.98 -4.58
CA SER A 92 5.71 -22.94 -4.74
C SER A 92 5.74 -24.09 -3.73
N VAL A 93 6.87 -24.33 -3.04
CA VAL A 93 7.01 -25.47 -2.11
C VAL A 93 6.30 -25.20 -0.79
N ASN A 94 6.37 -23.96 -0.28
CA ASN A 94 5.80 -23.59 1.02
C ASN A 94 4.82 -22.39 0.95
N GLY A 95 4.65 -21.75 -0.21
CA GLY A 95 3.62 -20.72 -0.45
C GLY A 95 3.68 -19.51 0.49
N SER A 96 4.86 -19.16 1.02
CA SER A 96 4.99 -18.12 2.04
C SER A 96 6.21 -17.22 1.85
N THR A 97 6.97 -17.42 0.78
CA THR A 97 8.22 -16.71 0.52
C THR A 97 8.19 -16.15 -0.88
N ILE A 98 8.34 -14.83 -0.97
CA ILE A 98 8.50 -14.12 -2.23
C ILE A 98 10.00 -13.90 -2.41
N PHE A 99 10.55 -14.40 -3.51
CA PHE A 99 11.91 -14.08 -3.93
C PHE A 99 11.87 -12.84 -4.81
N LEU A 100 12.79 -11.92 -4.54
CA LEU A 100 13.07 -10.77 -5.38
C LEU A 100 14.43 -11.01 -6.04
N ILE A 101 14.50 -10.90 -7.36
CA ILE A 101 15.63 -11.36 -8.15
C ILE A 101 16.04 -10.26 -9.14
N GLY A 102 17.33 -9.90 -9.11
CA GLY A 102 17.94 -8.93 -10.01
C GLY A 102 17.49 -7.50 -9.71
N GLY A 103 17.38 -6.67 -10.75
CA GLY A 103 17.03 -5.27 -10.64
C GLY A 103 18.20 -4.36 -10.30
N LEU A 104 17.87 -3.10 -10.04
CA LEU A 104 18.78 -2.05 -9.58
C LEU A 104 18.32 -1.62 -8.19
N ALA A 105 19.28 -1.44 -7.29
CA ALA A 105 19.04 -0.83 -5.99
C ALA A 105 19.60 0.59 -6.03
N SER A 106 18.83 1.56 -5.54
CA SER A 106 19.46 2.81 -5.10
C SER A 106 20.22 2.49 -3.82
N VAL A 107 21.51 2.22 -3.93
CA VAL A 107 22.39 2.20 -2.76
C VAL A 107 22.28 3.60 -2.17
N LEU A 108 21.77 3.73 -0.95
CA LEU A 108 21.94 4.95 -0.19
C LEU A 108 23.46 5.14 -0.06
N GLN A 109 24.02 6.08 -0.81
CA GLN A 109 25.25 6.70 -0.36
C GLN A 109 24.84 7.50 0.88
N ASP A 110 25.11 6.91 2.04
CA ASP A 110 25.03 7.60 3.33
C ASP A 110 25.86 8.89 3.32
#